data_AF-A0A3N5N6P2-F1
#
_entry.id   AF-A0A3N5N6P2-F1
#
_cell.length_a   1.000
_cell.length_b   1.000
_cell.length_c   1.000
_cell.angle_alpha   90.00
_cell.angle_beta   90.00
_cell.angle_gamma   90.00
#
_symmetry.space_group_name_H-M   'P 1'
#
loop_
_entity.id
_entity.type
_entity.pdbx_description
1 polymer ?
#
loop_
_entity_poly.entity_id
_entity_poly.type
_entity_poly.pdbx_seq_one_letter_code
_entity_poly.pdbx_strand_id
1 'polypeptide(L)'
;MEMRLGSLSGRIAGMLLAVMLLAFGADSARSQVQMRILPETGKRAMLTGHDNRIVVLEGKQLRLAPGAVIYDTNNRSILPNFLPASADVVYTTDNTGSVLRIYILTPQEKQRLDAKR
;
A
#
# COMPACT_ATOMS: atom_id res chain seq x y z
N MET A 1 -46.30 -13.61 -50.27
CA MET A 1 -46.13 -14.38 -49.03
C MET A 1 -44.71 -14.91 -49.05
N GLU A 2 -43.74 -14.07 -48.64
CA GLU A 2 -43.12 -14.12 -47.30
C GLU A 2 -42.47 -15.51 -47.11
N MET A 3 -41.15 -15.66 -46.93
CA MET A 3 -40.43 -15.11 -45.79
C MET A 3 -38.92 -15.23 -46.03
N ARG A 4 -38.19 -14.12 -45.91
CA ARG A 4 -36.71 -14.14 -45.91
C ARG A 4 -36.23 -14.76 -44.61
N LEU A 5 -35.66 -15.96 -44.69
CA LEU A 5 -35.00 -16.63 -43.57
C LEU A 5 -33.62 -16.02 -43.31
N GLY A 6 -33.62 -14.75 -42.92
CA GLY A 6 -32.43 -14.01 -42.54
C GLY A 6 -32.24 -13.97 -41.03
N SER A 7 -31.08 -14.47 -40.58
CA SER A 7 -30.32 -13.98 -39.41
C SER A 7 -30.60 -14.52 -37.99
N LEU A 8 -31.11 -15.74 -37.80
CA LEU A 8 -31.10 -16.31 -36.43
C LEU A 8 -29.64 -16.55 -35.94
N SER A 9 -28.76 -17.02 -36.81
CA SER A 9 -27.34 -17.28 -36.54
C SER A 9 -26.52 -16.01 -36.27
N GLY A 10 -26.80 -14.91 -36.96
CA GLY A 10 -26.12 -13.62 -36.75
C GLY A 10 -26.49 -12.96 -35.42
N ARG A 11 -27.73 -13.13 -34.97
CA ARG A 11 -28.21 -12.61 -33.68
C ARG A 11 -27.60 -13.38 -32.51
N ILE A 12 -27.49 -14.71 -32.62
CA ILE A 12 -26.84 -15.56 -31.60
C ILE A 12 -25.33 -15.27 -31.54
N ALA A 13 -24.66 -15.14 -32.69
CA ALA A 13 -23.24 -14.78 -32.74
C ALA A 13 -22.96 -13.38 -32.17
N GLY A 14 -23.82 -12.39 -32.48
CA GLY A 14 -23.73 -11.04 -31.92
C GLY A 14 -23.99 -11.01 -30.41
N MET A 15 -24.91 -11.83 -29.92
CA MET A 15 -25.21 -11.94 -28.48
C MET A 15 -24.07 -12.64 -27.72
N LEU A 16 -23.45 -13.68 -28.31
CA LEU A 16 -22.26 -14.33 -27.75
C LEU A 16 -21.05 -13.40 -27.71
N LEU A 17 -20.84 -12.60 -28.75
CA LEU A 17 -19.76 -11.60 -28.79
C LEU A 17 -19.98 -10.49 -27.76
N ALA A 18 -21.23 -10.02 -27.60
CA ALA A 18 -21.59 -9.03 -26.58
C ALA A 18 -21.41 -9.55 -25.15
N VAL A 19 -21.75 -10.81 -24.89
CA VAL A 19 -21.52 -11.46 -23.58
C VAL A 19 -20.01 -11.62 -23.31
N MET A 20 -19.22 -11.95 -24.33
CA MET A 20 -17.77 -12.08 -24.20
C MET A 20 -17.07 -10.74 -23.95
N LEU A 21 -17.55 -9.65 -24.57
CA LEU A 21 -17.08 -8.27 -24.31
C LEU A 21 -17.45 -7.77 -22.91
N LEU A 22 -18.62 -8.15 -22.38
CA LEU A 22 -19.03 -7.80 -21.01
C LEU A 22 -18.24 -8.59 -19.94
N ALA A 23 -17.78 -9.81 -20.24
CA ALA A 23 -17.01 -10.63 -19.31
C ALA A 23 -15.55 -10.17 -19.13
N PHE A 24 -14.98 -9.43 -20.09
CA PHE A 24 -13.59 -8.96 -20.04
C PHE A 24 -13.40 -7.56 -19.43
N GLY A 25 -14.47 -6.81 -19.16
CA GLY A 25 -14.39 -5.39 -18.74
C GLY A 25 -14.22 -5.14 -17.24
N ALA A 26 -14.29 -6.16 -16.37
CA ALA A 26 -14.50 -5.95 -14.92
C ALA A 26 -13.27 -6.12 -14.01
N ASP A 27 -12.05 -6.36 -14.53
CA ASP A 27 -10.86 -6.60 -13.68
C ASP A 27 -9.93 -5.38 -13.52
N SER A 28 -10.47 -4.17 -13.70
CA SER A 28 -9.70 -2.95 -13.44
C SER A 28 -9.78 -2.60 -11.95
N ALA A 29 -8.65 -2.73 -11.25
CA ALA A 29 -8.39 -2.17 -9.91
C ALA A 29 -8.71 -3.03 -8.68
N ARG A 30 -8.44 -4.34 -8.71
CA ARG A 30 -8.05 -5.01 -7.47
C ARG A 30 -6.64 -4.56 -7.08
N SER A 31 -6.54 -3.42 -6.39
CA SER A 31 -5.28 -2.98 -5.77
C SER A 31 -4.79 -4.09 -4.84
N GLN A 32 -3.78 -4.84 -5.28
CA GLN A 32 -3.15 -5.86 -4.45
C GLN A 32 -2.46 -5.13 -3.29
N VAL A 33 -3.13 -5.10 -2.14
CA VAL A 33 -2.54 -4.67 -0.87
C VAL A 33 -1.44 -5.68 -0.55
N GLN A 34 -0.21 -5.38 -0.99
CA GLN A 34 0.96 -6.22 -0.74
C GLN A 34 1.24 -6.19 0.78
N MET A 35 0.89 -7.27 1.47
CA MET A 35 1.24 -7.41 2.88
C MET A 35 2.73 -7.68 2.99
N ARG A 36 3.50 -6.65 3.31
CA ARG A 36 4.92 -6.79 3.63
C ARG A 36 5.09 -7.40 5.02
N ILE A 37 6.24 -8.02 5.23
CA ILE A 37 6.67 -8.49 6.54
C ILE A 37 7.37 -7.31 7.24
N LEU A 38 6.85 -6.93 8.40
CA LEU A 38 7.48 -5.92 9.26
C LEU A 38 8.65 -6.55 10.03
N PRO A 39 9.73 -5.81 10.29
CA PRO A 39 10.89 -6.33 11.02
C PRO A 39 10.51 -6.75 12.44
N GLU A 40 10.98 -7.90 12.90
CA GLU A 40 10.71 -8.41 14.26
C GLU A 40 11.27 -7.50 15.35
N THR A 41 12.41 -6.85 15.08
CA THR A 41 13.06 -5.88 15.98
C THR A 41 12.46 -4.48 15.88
N GLY A 42 11.40 -4.31 15.06
CA GLY A 42 10.72 -3.05 14.84
C GLY A 42 9.99 -2.55 16.08
N LYS A 43 10.16 -1.27 16.40
CA LYS A 43 9.43 -0.57 17.46
C LYS A 43 8.27 0.20 16.84
N ARG A 44 7.06 0.04 17.36
CA ARG A 44 5.90 0.84 16.95
C ARG A 44 5.94 2.21 17.64
N ALA A 45 5.62 3.26 16.90
CA ALA A 45 5.57 4.63 17.39
C ALA A 45 4.62 5.48 16.55
N MET A 46 4.05 6.51 17.17
CA MET A 46 3.42 7.63 16.46
C MET A 46 4.48 8.60 15.98
N LEU A 47 4.55 8.80 14.66
CA LEU A 47 5.25 9.91 14.04
C LEU A 47 4.40 11.18 14.16
N THR A 48 4.98 12.28 14.63
CA THR A 48 4.28 13.56 14.81
C THR A 48 4.98 14.75 14.16
N GLY A 49 6.11 14.51 13.51
CA GLY A 49 6.86 15.56 12.83
C GLY A 49 8.13 15.00 12.18
N HIS A 50 8.66 15.74 11.23
CA HIS A 50 9.91 15.43 10.55
C HIS A 50 10.54 16.72 10.02
N ASP A 51 11.87 16.74 9.97
CA ASP A 51 12.68 17.77 9.33
C ASP A 51 13.93 17.13 8.75
N ASN A 52 13.95 16.92 7.42
CA ASN A 52 15.04 16.38 6.60
C ASN A 52 15.79 15.14 7.14
N ARG A 53 16.55 15.27 8.23
CA ARG A 53 17.31 14.20 8.91
C ARG A 53 16.84 13.90 10.34
N ILE A 54 15.79 14.56 10.82
CA ILE A 54 15.20 14.36 12.15
C ILE A 54 13.75 13.92 11.97
N VAL A 55 13.30 12.99 12.80
CA VAL A 55 11.90 12.58 12.94
C VAL A 55 11.49 12.67 14.40
N VAL A 56 10.22 12.96 14.64
CA VAL A 56 9.63 12.97 15.98
C VAL A 56 8.80 11.70 16.13
N LEU A 57 9.26 10.76 16.96
CA LEU A 57 8.59 9.50 17.25
C LEU A 57 8.25 9.45 18.73
N GLU A 58 6.96 9.28 19.08
CA GLU A 58 6.49 9.31 20.48
C GLU A 58 6.99 10.56 21.25
N GLY A 59 6.98 11.72 20.58
CA GLY A 59 7.46 12.99 21.14
C GLY A 59 8.99 13.12 21.26
N LYS A 60 9.77 12.11 20.87
CA LYS A 60 11.24 12.16 20.90
C LYS A 60 11.80 12.51 19.53
N GLN A 61 12.68 13.50 19.48
CA GLN A 61 13.45 13.79 18.28
C GLN A 61 14.56 12.74 18.11
N LEU A 62 14.52 12.03 16.98
CA LEU A 62 15.49 11.01 16.62
C LEU A 62 16.09 11.35 15.26
N ARG A 63 17.38 11.04 15.08
CA ARG A 63 18.09 11.28 13.82
C ARG A 63 17.94 10.09 12.88
N LEU A 64 17.71 10.36 11.60
CA LEU A 64 17.81 9.36 10.54
C LEU A 64 19.28 8.99 10.31
N ALA A 65 19.55 7.68 10.26
CA ALA A 65 20.86 7.14 9.95
C ALA A 65 21.28 7.50 8.51
N PRO A 66 22.58 7.54 8.18
CA PRO A 66 23.04 7.58 6.80
C PRO A 66 22.48 6.38 6.03
N GLY A 67 21.77 6.65 4.92
CA GLY A 67 21.11 5.60 4.14
C GLY A 67 19.80 5.07 4.76
N ALA A 68 19.19 5.81 5.69
CA ALA A 68 17.87 5.47 6.21
C ALA A 68 16.83 5.34 5.08
N VAL A 69 15.97 4.33 5.18
CA VAL A 69 14.93 4.04 4.18
C VAL A 69 13.55 4.16 4.80
N ILE A 70 12.67 4.91 4.15
CA ILE A 70 11.29 5.12 4.60
C ILE A 70 10.38 4.44 3.60
N TYR A 71 9.50 3.55 4.07
CA TYR A 71 8.55 2.84 3.25
C TYR A 71 7.13 3.38 3.47
N ASP A 72 6.46 3.77 2.38
CA ASP A 72 5.05 4.15 2.40
C ASP A 72 4.12 2.95 2.63
N THR A 73 2.81 3.17 2.65
CA THR A 73 1.80 2.12 2.81
C THR A 73 1.73 1.14 1.64
N ASN A 74 2.29 1.49 0.47
CA ASN A 74 2.40 0.65 -0.72
C ASN A 74 3.76 -0.07 -0.79
N ASN A 75 4.53 -0.04 0.30
CA ASN A 75 5.88 -0.58 0.39
C ASN A 75 6.90 0.04 -0.59
N ARG A 76 6.70 1.30 -0.98
CA ARG A 76 7.63 2.07 -1.82
C ARG A 76 8.58 2.88 -0.94
N SER A 77 9.84 2.95 -1.35
CA SER A 77 10.79 3.87 -0.70
C SER A 77 10.43 5.31 -1.03
N ILE A 78 10.32 6.15 -0.01
CA ILE A 78 10.03 7.59 -0.13
C ILE A 78 11.13 8.42 0.55
N LEU A 79 11.24 9.69 0.16
CA LEU A 79 12.16 10.63 0.81
C LEU A 79 11.55 11.17 2.11
N PRO A 80 12.38 11.64 3.07
CA PRO A 80 11.91 12.21 4.34
C PRO A 80 10.86 13.32 4.17
N ASN A 81 10.99 14.17 3.16
CA ASN A 81 10.04 15.28 2.91
C ASN A 81 8.66 14.80 2.40
N PHE A 82 8.50 13.53 2.05
CA PHE A 82 7.20 12.92 1.72
C PHE A 82 6.58 12.20 2.92
N LEU A 83 7.20 12.25 4.10
CA LEU A 83 6.55 11.75 5.30
C LEU A 83 5.26 12.55 5.55
N PRO A 84 4.18 11.90 5.98
CA PRO A 84 3.01 12.62 6.45
C PRO A 84 3.33 13.41 7.72
N ALA A 85 2.53 14.42 8.02
CA ALA A 85 2.66 15.18 9.27
C ALA A 85 2.47 14.29 10.52
N SER A 86 1.60 13.28 10.43
CA SER A 86 1.40 12.29 11.47
C SER A 86 1.09 10.92 10.88
N ALA A 87 1.65 9.86 11.46
CA ALA A 87 1.36 8.48 11.07
C ALA A 87 1.78 7.49 12.16
N ASP A 88 1.08 6.37 12.23
CA ASP A 88 1.53 5.20 12.99
C ASP A 88 2.59 4.46 12.18
N VAL A 89 3.75 4.23 12.78
CA VAL A 89 4.90 3.65 12.10
C VAL A 89 5.50 2.51 12.91
N VAL A 90 6.18 1.61 12.21
CA VAL A 90 7.20 0.74 12.81
C VAL A 90 8.56 1.22 12.34
N TYR A 91 9.51 1.38 13.26
CA TYR A 91 10.87 1.80 12.94
C TYR A 91 11.92 0.87 13.54
N THR A 92 13.10 0.83 12.90
CA THR A 92 14.29 0.18 13.46
C THR A 92 15.41 1.20 13.62
N THR A 93 16.33 0.92 14.54
CA THR A 93 17.52 1.74 14.76
C THR A 93 18.79 0.97 14.40
N ASP A 94 19.85 1.68 14.05
CA ASP A 94 21.20 1.13 13.97
C ASP A 94 21.85 1.00 15.36
N ASN A 95 23.12 0.56 15.40
CA ASN A 95 23.90 0.37 16.62
C ASN A 95 24.20 1.69 17.38
N THR A 96 24.02 2.84 16.73
CA THR A 96 24.19 4.17 17.34
C THR A 96 22.88 4.73 17.89
N GLY A 97 21.75 4.04 17.66
CA GLY A 97 20.42 4.51 18.02
C GLY A 97 19.79 5.43 16.97
N SER A 98 20.44 5.64 15.82
CA SER A 98 19.87 6.41 14.71
C SER A 98 18.82 5.57 13.97
N VAL A 99 17.74 6.19 13.51
CA VAL A 99 16.63 5.51 12.82
C VAL A 99 17.09 5.04 11.44
N LEU A 100 17.13 3.73 11.23
CA LEU A 100 17.62 3.11 10.01
C LEU A 100 16.48 2.83 9.01
N ARG A 101 15.30 2.42 9.51
CA ARG A 101 14.13 2.16 8.66
C ARG A 101 12.87 2.68 9.32
N ILE A 102 11.95 3.19 8.52
CA ILE A 102 10.58 3.55 8.92
C ILE A 102 9.60 2.89 7.98
N TYR A 103 8.55 2.27 8.52
CA TYR A 103 7.46 1.66 7.79
C TYR A 103 6.16 2.35 8.20
N ILE A 104 5.53 3.10 7.28
CA ILE A 104 4.24 3.74 7.52
C ILE A 104 3.16 2.67 7.47
N LEU A 105 2.45 2.46 8.59
CA LEU A 105 1.54 1.33 8.72
C LEU A 105 0.24 1.55 7.95
N THR A 106 -0.15 0.52 7.20
CA THR A 106 -1.50 0.36 6.66
C THR A 106 -2.52 0.10 7.78
N PRO A 107 -3.82 0.36 7.54
CA PRO A 107 -4.88 -0.03 8.48
C PRO A 107 -4.83 -1.51 8.90
N GLN A 108 -4.54 -2.40 7.95
CA GLN A 108 -4.48 -3.84 8.17
C GLN A 108 -3.27 -4.24 9.03
N GLU A 109 -2.10 -3.63 8.80
CA GLU A 109 -0.91 -3.86 9.64
C GLU A 109 -1.15 -3.38 11.09
N LYS A 110 -1.80 -2.22 11.28
CA LYS A 110 -2.17 -1.73 12.62
C LYS A 110 -3.05 -2.74 13.35
N GLN A 111 -4.14 -3.19 12.72
CA GLN A 111 -5.05 -4.18 13.29
C GLN A 111 -4.33 -5.48 13.70
N ARG A 112 -3.38 -5.95 12.89
CA ARG A 112 -2.59 -7.15 13.21
C ARG A 112 -1.67 -6.94 14.41
N LEU A 113 -1.03 -5.77 14.50
CA LEU A 113 -0.19 -5.43 15.64
C LEU A 113 -1.01 -5.23 16.91
N ASP A 114 -2.21 -4.66 16.80
CA ASP A 114 -3.15 -4.49 17.91
C ASP A 114 -3.65 -5.84 18.41
N ALA A 115 -3.93 -6.80 17.52
CA ALA A 115 -4.34 -8.16 17.87
C ALA A 115 -3.23 -9.01 18.51
N LYS A 116 -1.96 -8.60 18.37
CA LYS A 116 -0.80 -9.30 18.96
C LYS A 116 -0.42 -8.76 20.35
N ARG A 117 -0.98 -7.63 20.77
CA ARG A 117 -0.80 -7.06 22.11
C ARG A 117 -1.66 -7.77 23.14
#